data_AF-A0A4U1L0D1-F1
#
_entry.id   AF-A0A4U1L0D1-F1
#
_cell.length_a   1.000
_cell.length_b   1.000
_cell.length_c   1.000
_cell.angle_alpha   90.00
_cell.angle_beta   90.00
_cell.angle_gamma   90.00
#
_symmetry.space_group_name_H-M   'P 1'
#
loop_
_entity.id
_entity.type
_entity.pdbx_description
1 polymer ?
#
loop_
_entity_poly.entity_id
_entity_poly.type
_entity_poly.pdbx_seq_one_letter_code
_entity_poly.pdbx_strand_id
1 'polypeptide(L)'
;MRVDTSADEIGLVSPDRVRLLVQGLLRGAQASGWTDDSLGAATGLSARRIKSYRVEGKEPSLSAALSIGVVLGTSAINGLLATIGYVARPLDEAEDACVRMLAADAMGHLAVIARNAADGRIDHTEEAETRLAADALIATVLPLASAGGAA
;
A
#
# COMPACT_ATOMS: atom_id res chain seq x y z
N MET A 1 2.96 -8.27 32.29
CA MET A 1 1.67 -8.42 31.58
C MET A 1 1.99 -8.32 30.09
N ARG A 2 2.18 -9.45 29.41
CA ARG A 2 2.40 -9.48 27.96
C ARG A 2 1.05 -9.25 27.32
N VAL A 3 0.95 -8.22 26.47
CA VAL A 3 -0.21 -8.05 25.59
C VAL A 3 0.01 -9.00 24.43
N ASP A 4 -0.61 -10.18 24.51
CA ASP A 4 -0.69 -11.09 23.36
C ASP A 4 -1.48 -10.36 22.27
N THR A 5 -0.77 -10.05 21.19
CA THR A 5 -1.30 -9.38 19.99
C THR A 5 -1.46 -10.42 18.88
N SER A 6 -1.93 -11.63 19.21
CA SER A 6 -2.23 -12.62 18.18
C SER A 6 -3.53 -12.20 17.48
N ALA A 7 -3.43 -11.95 16.18
CA ALA A 7 -4.57 -11.68 15.30
C ALA A 7 -5.57 -12.87 15.23
N ASP A 8 -5.29 -13.97 15.92
CA ASP A 8 -6.07 -15.21 15.95
C ASP A 8 -7.43 -15.07 16.66
N GLU A 9 -7.60 -14.10 17.57
CA GLU A 9 -8.86 -13.97 18.33
C GLU A 9 -9.96 -13.19 17.60
N ILE A 10 -9.61 -12.48 16.53
CA ILE A 10 -10.58 -11.78 15.70
C ILE A 10 -10.94 -12.71 14.55
N GLY A 11 -12.17 -13.25 14.54
CA GLY A 11 -12.71 -14.15 13.50
C GLY A 11 -12.75 -13.59 12.06
N LEU A 12 -12.00 -12.52 11.78
CA LEU A 12 -11.65 -12.00 10.47
C LEU A 12 -10.64 -12.91 9.72
N VAL A 13 -9.77 -13.62 10.46
CA VAL A 13 -8.72 -14.48 9.91
C VAL A 13 -9.02 -15.94 10.29
N SER A 14 -9.73 -16.68 9.42
CA SER A 14 -9.82 -18.13 9.59
C SER A 14 -8.68 -18.80 8.80
N PRO A 15 -8.00 -19.82 9.34
CA PRO A 15 -7.07 -20.69 8.61
C PRO A 15 -7.63 -21.18 7.27
N ASP A 16 -8.95 -21.35 7.19
CA ASP A 16 -9.64 -21.73 5.97
C ASP A 16 -9.50 -20.68 4.85
N ARG A 17 -9.42 -19.39 5.18
CA ARG A 17 -9.31 -18.32 4.18
C ARG A 17 -7.96 -18.35 3.47
N VAL A 18 -6.87 -18.53 4.22
CA VAL A 18 -5.52 -18.63 3.65
C VAL A 18 -5.41 -19.87 2.76
N ARG A 19 -5.91 -21.01 3.24
CA ARG A 19 -5.96 -22.26 2.50
C ARG A 19 -6.72 -22.13 1.18
N LEU A 20 -7.93 -21.59 1.21
CA LEU A 20 -8.77 -21.40 0.03
C LEU A 20 -8.15 -20.40 -0.96
N LEU A 21 -7.58 -19.30 -0.45
CA LEU A 21 -6.92 -18.30 -1.26
C LEU A 21 -5.71 -18.89 -1.99
N VAL A 22 -4.79 -19.54 -1.27
CA VAL A 22 -3.59 -20.15 -1.88
C VAL A 22 -3.99 -21.23 -2.88
N GLN A 23 -5.00 -22.04 -2.56
CA GLN A 23 -5.52 -23.03 -3.49
C GLN A 23 -6.06 -22.37 -4.78
N GLY A 24 -6.81 -21.27 -4.66
CA GLY A 24 -7.31 -20.48 -5.78
C GLY A 24 -6.18 -19.89 -6.63
N LEU A 25 -5.18 -19.28 -5.98
CA LEU A 25 -4.00 -18.71 -6.64
C LEU A 25 -3.23 -19.76 -7.45
N LEU A 26 -3.00 -20.95 -6.89
CA LEU A 26 -2.30 -22.04 -7.58
C LEU A 26 -3.09 -22.61 -8.77
N ARG A 27 -4.43 -22.64 -8.68
CA ARG A 27 -5.29 -23.03 -9.80
C ARG A 27 -5.26 -21.97 -10.91
N GLY A 28 -5.30 -20.69 -10.56
CA GLY A 28 -5.15 -19.58 -11.51
C GLY A 28 -3.78 -19.58 -12.20
N ALA A 29 -2.71 -19.88 -11.45
CA ALA A 29 -1.36 -20.02 -11.98
C ALA A 29 -1.29 -21.14 -13.03
N GLN A 30 -1.88 -22.32 -12.75
CA GLN A 30 -1.96 -23.40 -13.73
C GLN A 30 -2.73 -23.00 -14.99
N ALA A 31 -3.85 -22.31 -14.85
CA ALA A 31 -4.60 -21.80 -15.99
C ALA A 31 -3.80 -20.79 -16.84
N SER A 32 -2.82 -20.11 -16.21
CA SER A 32 -1.91 -19.17 -16.86
C SER A 32 -0.62 -19.81 -17.40
N GLY A 33 -0.53 -21.15 -17.41
CA GLY A 33 0.58 -21.90 -18.00
C GLY A 33 1.68 -22.35 -17.03
N TRP A 34 1.56 -22.08 -15.73
CA TRP A 34 2.52 -22.58 -14.75
C TRP A 34 2.37 -24.10 -14.54
N THR A 35 3.50 -24.80 -14.49
CA THR A 35 3.56 -26.20 -14.03
C THR A 35 3.96 -26.27 -12.56
N ASP A 36 3.58 -27.35 -11.86
CA ASP A 36 3.97 -27.55 -10.46
C ASP A 36 5.51 -27.56 -10.30
N ASP A 37 6.26 -28.03 -11.31
CA ASP A 37 7.73 -28.01 -11.33
C ASP A 37 8.30 -26.60 -11.50
N SER A 38 7.73 -25.79 -12.42
CA SER A 38 8.16 -24.40 -12.63
C SER A 38 7.88 -23.52 -11.42
N LEU A 39 6.73 -23.70 -10.77
CA LEU A 39 6.42 -23.03 -9.50
C LEU A 39 7.34 -23.52 -8.39
N GLY A 40 7.68 -24.81 -8.39
CA GLY A 40 8.61 -25.37 -7.40
C GLY A 40 9.99 -24.74 -7.49
N ALA A 41 10.52 -24.62 -8.71
CA ALA A 41 11.79 -23.94 -8.97
C ALA A 41 11.76 -22.47 -8.55
N ALA A 42 10.68 -21.74 -8.84
CA ALA A 42 10.57 -20.32 -8.51
C ALA A 42 10.34 -20.04 -7.02
N THR A 43 9.54 -20.87 -6.34
CA THR A 43 9.18 -20.68 -4.92
C THR A 43 10.15 -21.35 -3.94
N GLY A 44 11.03 -22.22 -4.43
CA GLY A 44 11.87 -23.10 -3.60
C GLY A 44 11.10 -24.22 -2.89
N LEU A 45 9.83 -24.44 -3.24
CA LEU A 45 9.01 -25.52 -2.70
C LEU A 45 9.07 -26.75 -3.63
N SER A 46 8.89 -27.96 -3.10
CA SER A 46 8.80 -29.14 -3.97
C SER A 46 7.47 -29.14 -4.74
N ALA A 47 7.49 -29.62 -6.00
CA ALA A 47 6.28 -29.77 -6.82
C ALA A 47 5.19 -30.59 -6.12
N ARG A 48 5.59 -31.63 -5.36
CA ARG A 48 4.68 -32.41 -4.50
C ARG A 48 3.95 -31.55 -3.48
N ARG A 49 4.65 -30.61 -2.84
CA ARG A 49 4.09 -29.72 -1.82
C ARG A 49 3.12 -28.71 -2.45
N ILE A 50 3.47 -28.16 -3.61
CA ILE A 50 2.58 -27.30 -4.42
C ILE A 50 1.30 -28.06 -4.80
N LYS A 51 1.44 -29.29 -5.31
CA LYS A 51 0.29 -30.14 -5.63
C LYS A 51 -0.61 -30.40 -4.42
N SER A 52 -0.04 -30.62 -3.24
CA SER A 52 -0.83 -30.81 -2.02
C SER A 52 -1.64 -29.57 -1.62
N TYR A 53 -1.13 -28.36 -1.89
CA TYR A 53 -1.87 -27.13 -1.65
C TYR A 53 -2.96 -26.93 -2.70
N ARG A 54 -2.64 -27.18 -3.97
CA ARG A 54 -3.56 -26.99 -5.11
C ARG A 54 -4.72 -28.00 -5.14
N VAL A 55 -4.43 -29.28 -4.91
CA VAL A 55 -5.39 -30.39 -5.09
C VAL A 55 -5.99 -30.84 -3.77
N GLU A 56 -5.14 -31.17 -2.80
CA GLU A 56 -5.59 -31.71 -1.50
C GLU A 56 -6.08 -30.61 -0.56
N GLY A 57 -5.79 -29.34 -0.87
CA GLY A 57 -6.16 -28.20 -0.04
C GLY A 57 -5.47 -28.25 1.32
N LYS A 58 -4.23 -28.74 1.40
CA LYS A 58 -3.44 -28.67 2.64
C LYS A 58 -3.13 -27.22 2.97
N GLU A 59 -3.11 -26.91 4.27
CA GLU A 59 -2.76 -25.58 4.73
C GLU A 59 -1.26 -25.29 4.51
N PRO A 60 -0.91 -24.20 3.82
CA PRO A 60 0.47 -23.77 3.69
C PRO A 60 0.94 -23.07 4.97
N SER A 61 2.22 -23.22 5.31
CA SER A 61 2.82 -22.34 6.32
C SER A 61 2.90 -20.91 5.78
N LEU A 62 2.98 -19.92 6.67
CA LEU A 62 3.11 -18.51 6.29
C LEU A 62 4.25 -18.27 5.29
N SER A 63 5.44 -18.82 5.56
CA SER A 63 6.60 -18.73 4.66
C SER A 63 6.32 -19.32 3.29
N ALA A 64 5.60 -20.45 3.20
CA ALA A 64 5.25 -21.06 1.93
C ALA A 64 4.21 -20.21 1.17
N ALA A 65 3.19 -19.69 1.87
CA ALA A 65 2.18 -18.83 1.29
C ALA A 65 2.78 -17.53 0.73
N LEU A 66 3.66 -16.87 1.49
CA LEU A 66 4.36 -15.67 1.04
C LEU A 66 5.32 -15.95 -0.10
N SER A 67 6.05 -17.07 -0.09
CA SER A 67 6.92 -17.46 -1.21
C SER A 67 6.11 -17.63 -2.52
N ILE A 68 4.96 -18.30 -2.44
CA ILE A 68 4.02 -18.42 -3.57
C ILE A 68 3.53 -17.03 -4.00
N GLY A 69 3.14 -16.18 -3.05
CA GLY A 69 2.67 -14.82 -3.32
C GLY A 69 3.70 -13.98 -4.08
N VAL A 70 4.96 -13.99 -3.64
CA VAL A 70 6.06 -13.25 -4.29
C VAL A 70 6.24 -13.69 -5.74
N VAL A 71 6.24 -15.00 -6.00
CA VAL A 71 6.42 -15.54 -7.36
C VAL A 71 5.24 -15.21 -8.28
N LEU A 72 4.01 -15.26 -7.76
CA LEU A 72 2.81 -14.97 -8.53
C LEU A 72 2.54 -13.46 -8.70
N GLY A 73 3.23 -12.62 -7.92
CA GLY A 73 3.21 -11.17 -8.05
C GLY A 73 2.29 -10.46 -7.04
N THR A 74 2.24 -9.14 -7.17
CA THR A 74 1.63 -8.22 -6.19
C THR A 74 0.16 -8.52 -5.90
N SER A 75 -0.61 -8.97 -6.89
CA SER A 75 -2.02 -9.34 -6.70
C SER A 75 -2.18 -10.52 -5.73
N ALA A 76 -1.28 -11.51 -5.80
CA ALA A 76 -1.27 -12.67 -4.92
C ALA A 76 -0.83 -12.28 -3.49
N ILE A 77 0.21 -11.44 -3.36
CA ILE A 77 0.63 -10.90 -2.05
C ILE A 77 -0.49 -10.09 -1.40
N ASN A 78 -1.13 -9.19 -2.16
CA ASN A 78 -2.20 -8.36 -1.61
C ASN A 78 -3.43 -9.17 -1.26
N GLY A 79 -3.72 -10.25 -1.99
CA GLY A 79 -4.73 -11.22 -1.57
C GLY A 79 -4.41 -11.82 -0.19
N LEU A 80 -3.15 -12.21 0.04
CA LEU A 80 -2.72 -12.80 1.32
C LEU A 80 -2.77 -11.76 2.45
N LEU A 81 -2.23 -10.56 2.24
CA LEU A 81 -2.25 -9.50 3.23
C LEU A 81 -3.67 -9.00 3.55
N ALA A 82 -4.57 -8.99 2.56
CA ALA A 82 -5.96 -8.62 2.78
C ALA A 82 -6.67 -9.54 3.78
N THR A 83 -6.22 -10.80 3.92
CA THR A 83 -6.78 -11.73 4.92
C THR A 83 -6.59 -11.22 6.36
N ILE A 84 -5.57 -10.39 6.58
CA ILE A 84 -5.24 -9.77 7.88
C ILE A 84 -5.43 -8.25 7.88
N GLY A 85 -6.11 -7.70 6.86
CA GLY A 85 -6.42 -6.26 6.77
C GLY A 85 -5.28 -5.36 6.28
N TYR A 86 -4.22 -5.93 5.69
CA TYR A 86 -3.09 -5.17 5.15
C TYR A 86 -3.08 -5.15 3.61
N VAL A 87 -2.37 -4.17 3.04
CA VAL A 87 -2.11 -4.05 1.60
C VAL A 87 -0.65 -3.64 1.41
N ALA A 88 0.08 -4.33 0.54
CA ALA A 88 1.42 -3.94 0.10
C ALA A 88 1.36 -3.04 -1.13
N ARG A 89 2.30 -2.08 -1.17
CA ARG A 89 2.56 -1.19 -2.31
C ARG A 89 4.07 -1.14 -2.58
N PRO A 90 4.49 -0.89 -3.83
CA PRO A 90 5.91 -0.69 -4.14
C PRO A 90 6.50 0.43 -3.28
N LEU A 91 7.76 0.28 -2.86
CA LEU A 91 8.47 1.31 -2.09
C LEU A 91 8.81 2.55 -2.95
N ASP A 92 8.85 2.34 -4.27
CA ASP A 92 9.34 3.30 -5.26
C ASP A 92 8.23 4.23 -5.79
N GLU A 93 6.97 3.94 -5.46
CA GLU A 93 5.91 4.93 -5.59
C GLU A 93 6.15 5.96 -4.48
N ALA A 94 6.82 7.06 -4.85
CA ALA A 94 6.75 8.29 -4.06
C ALA A 94 5.28 8.44 -3.66
N GLU A 95 4.99 8.64 -2.37
CA GLU A 95 3.63 8.92 -1.92
C GLU A 95 3.09 9.95 -2.89
N ASP A 96 2.11 9.55 -3.73
CA ASP A 96 1.44 10.48 -4.63
C ASP A 96 0.83 11.48 -3.67
N ALA A 97 1.52 12.60 -3.51
CA ALA A 97 1.17 13.59 -2.51
C ALA A 97 -0.26 13.95 -2.86
N CYS A 98 -1.21 13.50 -2.03
CA CYS A 98 -2.59 13.38 -2.46
C CYS A 98 -3.00 14.75 -2.97
N VAL A 99 -3.12 14.93 -4.29
CA VAL A 99 -3.17 16.26 -4.89
C VAL A 99 -4.37 17.03 -4.33
N ARG A 100 -5.42 16.30 -3.94
CA ARG A 100 -6.58 16.82 -3.21
C ARG A 100 -6.25 17.36 -1.81
N MET A 101 -5.40 16.68 -1.04
CA MET A 101 -4.94 17.17 0.26
C MET A 101 -4.00 18.35 0.11
N LEU A 102 -3.01 18.29 -0.80
CA LEU A 102 -2.13 19.43 -1.07
C LEU A 102 -2.92 20.66 -1.52
N ALA A 103 -3.91 20.48 -2.39
CA ALA A 103 -4.79 21.57 -2.81
C ALA A 103 -5.61 22.12 -1.64
N ALA A 104 -6.15 21.25 -0.77
CA ALA A 104 -6.91 21.68 0.41
C ALA A 104 -6.04 22.47 1.40
N ASP A 105 -4.81 22.00 1.66
CA ASP A 105 -3.86 22.65 2.57
C ASP A 105 -3.40 24.00 1.99
N ALA A 106 -3.13 24.05 0.67
CA ALA A 106 -2.78 25.29 -0.03
C ALA A 106 -3.90 26.35 0.07
N MET A 107 -5.18 25.94 -0.02
CA MET A 107 -6.31 26.87 0.14
C MET A 107 -6.36 27.49 1.54
N GLY A 108 -5.98 26.74 2.58
CA GLY A 108 -5.90 27.26 3.95
C GLY A 108 -4.90 28.41 4.08
N HIS A 109 -3.71 28.26 3.48
CA HIS A 109 -2.69 29.30 3.46
C HIS A 109 -3.08 30.50 2.58
N LEU A 110 -3.70 30.23 1.43
CA LEU A 110 -4.20 31.27 0.54
C LEU A 110 -5.28 32.14 1.22
N ALA A 111 -6.14 31.53 2.05
CA ALA A 111 -7.19 32.23 2.78
C ALA A 111 -6.61 33.22 3.81
N VAL A 112 -5.50 32.89 4.47
CA VAL A 112 -4.81 33.79 5.40
C VAL A 112 -4.24 35.00 4.66
N ILE A 113 -3.56 34.77 3.53
CA ILE A 113 -3.02 35.84 2.69
C ILE A 113 -4.16 36.72 2.16
N ALA A 114 -5.25 36.13 1.70
CA ALA A 114 -6.41 36.86 1.18
C ALA A 114 -7.09 37.73 2.25
N ARG A 115 -7.19 37.23 3.49
CA ARG A 115 -7.74 37.99 4.62
C ARG A 115 -6.87 39.21 4.95
N ASN A 116 -5.56 39.01 5.02
CA ASN A 116 -4.59 40.05 5.38
C ASN A 116 -4.29 41.02 4.23
N ALA A 117 -4.79 40.75 3.02
CA ALA A 117 -4.70 41.64 1.86
C ALA A 117 -6.08 42.19 1.43
N ALA A 118 -7.13 41.99 2.24
CA ALA A 118 -8.51 42.27 1.86
C ALA A 118 -8.79 43.77 1.61
N ASP A 119 -8.02 44.65 2.26
CA ASP A 119 -8.11 46.10 2.09
C ASP A 119 -7.14 46.64 1.01
N GLY A 120 -6.42 45.75 0.32
CA GLY A 120 -5.46 46.07 -0.72
C GLY A 120 -4.04 46.33 -0.24
N ARG A 121 -3.74 46.15 1.06
CA ARG A 121 -2.39 46.27 1.62
C ARG A 121 -2.17 45.23 2.72
N ILE A 122 -0.91 44.86 2.96
CA ILE A 122 -0.52 44.09 4.15
C ILE A 122 0.21 45.06 5.07
N ASP A 123 -0.25 45.20 6.32
CA ASP A 123 0.37 46.08 7.29
C ASP A 123 1.49 45.38 8.10
N HIS A 124 2.22 46.15 8.91
CA HIS A 124 3.32 45.66 9.74
C HIS A 124 2.89 44.67 10.85
N THR A 125 1.59 44.64 11.19
CA THR A 125 1.04 43.71 12.19
C THR A 125 0.65 42.38 11.55
N GLU A 126 0.23 42.42 10.29
CA GLU A 126 -0.17 41.27 9.47
C GLU A 126 1.00 40.64 8.69
N GLU A 127 2.12 41.35 8.55
CA GLU A 127 3.30 40.93 7.80
C GLU A 127 3.85 39.58 8.26
N ALA A 128 3.95 39.37 9.58
CA ALA A 128 4.50 38.13 10.14
C ALA A 128 3.61 36.92 9.84
N GLU A 129 2.28 37.06 10.00
CA GLU A 129 1.33 35.99 9.71
C GLU A 129 1.28 35.69 8.21
N THR A 130 1.30 36.73 7.39
CA THR A 130 1.28 36.61 5.93
C THR A 130 2.55 35.93 5.40
N ARG A 131 3.71 36.24 5.97
CA ARG A 131 4.97 35.58 5.61
C ARG A 131 4.97 34.10 5.94
N LEU A 132 4.49 33.72 7.14
CA LEU A 132 4.37 32.32 7.53
C LEU A 132 3.40 31.55 6.62
N ALA A 133 2.28 32.16 6.26
CA ALA A 133 1.33 31.56 5.31
C ALA A 133 1.93 31.41 3.90
N ALA A 134 2.72 32.38 3.44
CA ALA A 134 3.42 32.30 2.16
C ALA A 134 4.50 31.20 2.15
N ASP A 135 5.31 31.09 3.21
CA ASP A 135 6.32 30.05 3.34
C ASP A 135 5.69 28.66 3.35
N ALA A 136 4.57 28.50 4.08
CA ALA A 136 3.82 27.26 4.12
C ALA A 136 3.19 26.92 2.77
N LEU A 137 2.61 27.90 2.07
CA LEU A 137 2.06 27.73 0.72
C LEU A 137 3.14 27.26 -0.27
N ILE A 138 4.33 27.87 -0.23
CA ILE A 138 5.48 27.46 -1.05
C ILE A 138 5.83 26.01 -0.73
N ALA A 139 5.95 25.64 0.55
CA ALA A 139 6.28 24.28 0.94
C ALA A 139 5.22 23.25 0.48
N THR A 140 3.93 23.60 0.51
CA THR A 140 2.83 22.73 0.07
C THR A 140 2.85 22.50 -1.45
N VAL A 141 3.19 23.53 -2.23
CA VAL A 141 3.13 23.47 -3.71
C VAL A 141 4.47 23.03 -4.32
N LEU A 142 5.58 23.18 -3.60
CA LEU A 142 6.93 22.79 -4.06
C LEU A 142 7.00 21.34 -4.59
N PRO A 143 6.42 20.32 -3.91
CA PRO A 143 6.40 18.96 -4.42
C PRO A 143 5.77 18.82 -5.81
N LEU A 144 4.70 19.57 -6.10
CA LEU A 144 4.02 19.57 -7.40
C LEU A 144 4.88 20.18 -8.51
N ALA A 145 5.66 21.21 -8.18
CA ALA A 145 6.59 21.85 -9.11
C ALA A 145 7.80 20.94 -9.42
N SER A 146 8.27 20.16 -8.43
CA SER A 146 9.37 19.20 -8.60
C SER A 146 8.96 17.84 -9.18
N ALA A 147 7.68 17.47 -9.12
CA ALA A 147 7.16 16.24 -9.71
C ALA A 147 7.03 16.30 -11.26
N GLY A 148 7.18 17.48 -11.86
CA GLY A 148 7.15 17.68 -13.30
C GLY A 148 8.53 17.51 -13.95
N GLY A 149 8.97 16.28 -14.19
CA GLY A 149 10.20 16.05 -14.97
C GLY A 149 10.82 14.66 -14.92
N ALA A 150 10.04 13.59 -14.93
CA ALA A 150 10.53 12.26 -15.34
C ALA A 150 9.91 11.93 -16.71
N ALA A 151 10.54 12.46 -17.77
CA ALA A 151 10.40 11.97 -19.14
C ALA A 151 11.64 11.16 -19.50
#